data_AF-A0A1I5MMV9-F1
#
_entry.id   AF-A0A1I5MMV9-F1
#
_cell.length_a   1.000
_cell.length_b   1.000
_cell.length_c   1.000
_cell.angle_alpha   90.00
_cell.angle_beta   90.00
_cell.angle_gamma   90.00
#
_symmetry.space_group_name_H-M   'P 1'
#
loop_
_entity.id
_entity.type
_entity.pdbx_description
1 polymer ?
#
loop_
_entity_poly.entity_id
_entity_poly.type
_entity_poly.pdbx_seq_one_letter_code
_entity_poly.pdbx_strand_id
1 'polypeptide(L)'
;MTIKKKEWDRWQGITDEINAENAVLRNIKERLDKQTKKDLEKYGKTVNPDDYSVTGWIEHAQDELIDALVYLETLKQKEWLDELPRKKL
;
A
#
# COMPACT_ATOMS: atom_id res chain seq x y z
N MET A 1 -0.62 15.21 -33.30
CA MET A 1 -0.17 14.64 -32.01
C MET A 1 0.96 15.50 -31.48
N THR A 2 0.87 16.03 -30.25
CA THR A 2 1.88 16.93 -29.68
C THR A 2 3.08 16.14 -29.16
N ILE A 3 4.25 16.79 -29.06
CA ILE A 3 5.48 16.19 -28.52
C ILE A 3 5.23 15.58 -27.13
N LYS A 4 4.52 16.33 -26.26
CA LYS A 4 4.13 15.86 -24.93
C LYS A 4 3.30 14.58 -24.91
N LYS A 5 2.42 14.38 -25.91
CA LYS A 5 1.60 13.16 -26.01
C LYS A 5 2.45 11.95 -26.40
N LYS A 6 3.36 12.12 -27.37
CA LYS A 6 4.31 11.05 -27.75
C LYS A 6 5.21 10.62 -26.59
N GLU A 7 5.67 11.58 -25.79
CA GLU A 7 6.49 11.31 -24.61
C GLU A 7 5.68 10.55 -23.56
N TRP A 8 4.46 11.00 -23.26
CA TRP A 8 3.56 10.32 -22.32
C TRP A 8 3.27 8.87 -22.72
N ASP A 9 2.91 8.64 -23.99
CA ASP A 9 2.61 7.31 -24.51
C ASP A 9 3.84 6.38 -24.41
N ARG A 10 5.05 6.91 -24.61
CA ARG A 10 6.31 6.16 -24.42
C ARG A 10 6.57 5.80 -22.95
N TRP A 11 6.37 6.75 -22.03
CA TRP A 11 6.53 6.50 -20.60
C TRP A 11 5.53 5.46 -20.07
N GLN A 12 4.31 5.47 -20.59
CA GLN A 12 3.30 4.44 -20.26
C GLN A 12 3.77 3.05 -20.72
N GLY A 13 4.23 2.91 -21.98
CA GLY A 13 4.71 1.62 -22.49
C GLY A 13 5.87 1.02 -21.67
N ILE A 14 6.83 1.85 -21.26
CA ILE A 14 7.96 1.42 -20.39
C ILE A 14 7.46 1.00 -19.01
N THR A 15 6.49 1.73 -18.45
CA THR A 15 5.93 1.43 -17.12
C THR A 15 5.16 0.11 -17.12
N ASP A 16 4.42 -0.17 -18.19
CA ASP A 16 3.68 -1.42 -18.36
C ASP A 16 4.63 -2.62 -18.51
N GLU A 17 5.74 -2.45 -19.24
CA GLU A 17 6.79 -3.47 -19.39
C GLU A 17 7.47 -3.78 -18.04
N ILE A 18 7.86 -2.75 -17.27
CA ILE A 18 8.44 -2.90 -15.92
C ILE A 18 7.47 -3.61 -14.97
N ASN A 19 6.18 -3.24 -15.00
CA ASN A 19 5.17 -3.86 -14.15
C ASN A 19 4.88 -5.32 -14.56
N ALA A 20 5.01 -5.66 -15.85
CA ALA A 20 4.84 -7.03 -16.33
C ALA A 20 5.98 -7.94 -15.89
N GLU A 21 7.22 -7.45 -15.94
CA GLU A 21 8.42 -8.23 -15.60
C GLU A 21 8.66 -8.32 -14.08
N ASN A 22 8.27 -7.30 -13.30
CA ASN A 22 8.50 -7.26 -11.86
C ASN A 22 7.31 -7.80 -11.05
N ALA A 23 7.40 -9.06 -10.63
CA ALA A 23 6.38 -9.73 -9.82
C ALA A 23 6.06 -9.02 -8.50
N VAL A 24 7.03 -8.34 -7.87
CA VAL A 24 6.81 -7.60 -6.61
C VAL A 24 5.94 -6.38 -6.87
N LEU A 25 6.25 -5.60 -7.91
CA LEU A 25 5.46 -4.40 -8.26
C LEU A 25 4.04 -4.78 -8.68
N ARG A 26 3.87 -5.84 -9.47
CA ARG A 26 2.55 -6.35 -9.84
C ARG A 26 1.72 -6.74 -8.61
N ASN A 27 2.33 -7.45 -7.65
CA ASN A 27 1.64 -7.84 -6.42
C ASN A 27 1.20 -6.65 -5.58
N ILE A 28 2.00 -5.57 -5.53
CA ILE A 28 1.62 -4.33 -4.85
C ILE A 28 0.43 -3.67 -5.54
N LYS A 29 0.46 -3.58 -6.87
CA LYS A 29 -0.65 -3.02 -7.66
C LYS A 29 -1.95 -3.79 -7.45
N GLU A 30 -1.90 -5.12 -7.52
CA GLU A 30 -3.07 -5.96 -7.26
C GLU A 30 -3.63 -5.79 -5.84
N ARG A 31 -2.76 -5.59 -4.84
CA ARG A 31 -3.18 -5.31 -3.46
C ARG A 31 -3.87 -3.95 -3.36
N LEU A 32 -3.32 -2.92 -4.00
CA LEU A 32 -3.92 -1.58 -4.06
C LEU A 32 -5.32 -1.63 -4.67
N ASP A 33 -5.47 -2.32 -5.80
CA ASP A 33 -6.76 -2.44 -6.51
C ASP A 33 -7.80 -3.18 -5.64
N LYS A 34 -7.40 -4.29 -5.02
CA LYS A 34 -8.27 -5.06 -4.11
C LYS A 34 -8.71 -4.26 -2.89
N GLN A 35 -7.77 -3.54 -2.28
CA GLN A 35 -8.06 -2.72 -1.11
C GLN A 35 -9.00 -1.57 -1.47
N THR A 36 -8.73 -0.87 -2.57
CA THR A 36 -9.60 0.21 -3.08
C THR A 36 -11.02 -0.28 -3.35
N LYS A 37 -11.17 -1.47 -3.95
CA LYS A 37 -12.49 -2.06 -4.18
C LYS A 37 -13.21 -2.38 -2.86
N LYS A 38 -12.51 -2.97 -1.89
CA LYS A 38 -13.06 -3.28 -0.56
C LYS A 38 -13.51 -2.02 0.18
N ASP A 39 -12.71 -0.96 0.14
CA ASP A 39 -13.04 0.31 0.79
C ASP A 39 -14.20 1.01 0.11
N LEU A 40 -14.29 0.94 -1.22
CA LEU A 40 -15.44 1.43 -1.98
C LEU A 40 -16.72 0.66 -1.61
N GLU A 41 -16.65 -0.68 -1.47
CA GLU A 41 -17.77 -1.50 -1.01
C GLU A 41 -18.18 -1.16 0.44
N LYS A 42 -17.21 -0.86 1.31
CA LYS A 42 -17.45 -0.59 2.74
C LYS A 42 -18.00 0.81 2.99
N TYR A 43 -17.46 1.83 2.34
CA TYR A 43 -17.75 3.24 2.62
C TYR A 43 -18.55 3.93 1.51
N GLY A 44 -18.76 3.27 0.36
CA GLY A 44 -19.50 3.82 -0.77
C GLY A 44 -18.79 4.96 -1.50
N LYS A 45 -17.55 5.30 -1.12
CA LYS A 45 -16.76 6.37 -1.71
C LYS A 45 -15.29 5.99 -1.81
N THR A 46 -14.60 6.56 -2.80
CA THR A 46 -13.14 6.55 -2.86
C THR A 46 -12.57 7.65 -1.97
N VAL A 47 -11.24 7.61 -1.74
CA VAL A 47 -10.50 8.71 -1.12
C VAL A 47 -10.81 10.02 -1.86
N ASN A 48 -11.41 10.97 -1.17
CA ASN A 48 -11.68 12.31 -1.69
C ASN A 48 -10.72 13.29 -1.01
N PRO A 49 -9.86 14.02 -1.74
CA PRO A 49 -8.95 15.01 -1.15
C PRO A 49 -9.62 16.03 -0.22
N ASP A 50 -10.91 16.31 -0.43
CA ASP A 50 -11.70 17.23 0.39
C ASP A 50 -12.23 16.61 1.70
N ASP A 51 -11.99 15.32 1.95
CA ASP A 51 -12.44 14.63 3.18
C ASP A 51 -11.73 15.16 4.44
N TYR A 52 -10.53 15.73 4.30
CA TYR A 52 -9.77 16.31 5.40
C TYR A 52 -9.08 17.62 5.00
N SER A 53 -8.75 18.43 6.01
CA SER A 53 -7.77 19.50 5.85
C SER A 53 -6.37 18.90 5.61
N VAL A 54 -5.41 19.73 5.17
CA VAL A 54 -4.00 19.29 5.04
C VAL A 54 -3.49 18.68 6.34
N THR A 55 -3.77 19.29 7.49
CA THR A 55 -3.38 18.75 8.80
C THR A 55 -4.10 17.43 9.10
N GLY A 56 -5.40 17.33 8.79
CA GLY A 56 -6.14 16.07 8.99
C GLY A 56 -5.60 14.92 8.14
N TRP A 57 -5.15 15.19 6.92
CA TRP A 57 -4.46 14.19 6.09
C TRP A 57 -3.14 13.74 6.71
N ILE A 58 -2.36 14.66 7.29
CA ILE A 58 -1.10 14.33 7.96
C ILE A 58 -1.36 13.48 9.21
N GLU A 59 -2.32 13.89 10.04
CA GLU A 59 -2.70 13.16 11.26
C GLU A 59 -3.20 11.76 10.92
N HIS A 60 -4.11 11.63 9.93
CA HIS A 60 -4.61 10.33 9.50
C HIS A 60 -3.49 9.43 8.96
N ALA A 61 -2.54 9.98 8.20
CA ALA A 61 -1.37 9.22 7.75
C ALA A 61 -0.46 8.79 8.92
N GLN A 62 -0.32 9.61 9.96
CA GLN A 62 0.44 9.25 11.16
C GLN A 62 -0.22 8.10 11.91
N ASP A 63 -1.53 8.11 12.07
CA ASP A 63 -2.28 7.04 12.72
C ASP A 63 -2.10 5.69 11.98
N GLU A 64 -2.26 5.70 10.65
CA GLU A 64 -2.06 4.49 9.82
C GLU A 64 -0.61 3.96 9.88
N LEU A 65 0.38 4.85 9.99
CA LEU A 65 1.78 4.46 10.19
C LEU A 65 2.02 3.86 11.58
N ILE A 66 1.36 4.37 12.62
CA ILE A 66 1.42 3.79 13.96
C ILE A 66 0.84 2.38 13.96
N ASP A 67 -0.30 2.15 13.31
CA ASP A 67 -0.89 0.81 13.16
C ASP A 67 0.08 -0.16 12.45
N ALA A 68 0.77 0.30 11.41
CA ALA A 68 1.81 -0.48 10.75
C ALA A 68 2.98 -0.82 11.70
N LEU A 69 3.44 0.13 12.53
CA LEU A 69 4.48 -0.10 13.54
C LEU A 69 4.04 -1.12 14.59
N VAL A 70 2.79 -1.08 15.03
CA VAL A 70 2.21 -2.07 15.97
C VAL A 70 2.28 -3.48 15.38
N TYR A 71 1.95 -3.64 14.10
CA TYR A 71 2.07 -4.95 13.42
C TYR A 71 3.51 -5.45 13.36
N LEU A 72 4.46 -4.58 13.02
CA LEU A 72 5.88 -4.94 12.97
C LEU A 72 6.43 -5.34 14.33
N GLU A 73 6.11 -4.58 15.40
CA GLU A 73 6.54 -4.91 16.76
C GLU A 73 5.93 -6.23 17.23
N THR A 74 4.66 -6.50 16.88
CA THR A 74 4.01 -7.79 17.16
C THR A 74 4.73 -8.94 16.46
N LEU A 75 5.10 -8.79 15.19
CA LEU A 75 5.83 -9.83 14.45
C LEU A 75 7.20 -10.10 15.05
N LYS A 76 7.96 -9.04 15.34
CA LYS A 76 9.27 -9.12 16.00
C LYS A 76 9.18 -9.85 17.35
N GLN A 77 8.15 -9.58 18.15
CA GLN A 77 7.92 -10.31 19.41
C GLN A 77 7.55 -11.77 19.19
N LYS A 78 6.74 -12.08 18.17
CA LYS A 78 6.40 -13.48 17.82
C LYS A 78 7.64 -14.27 17.38
N GLU A 79 8.47 -13.70 16.52
CA GLU A 79 9.74 -14.31 16.11
C GLU A 79 10.62 -14.62 17.33
N TRP A 80 10.75 -13.65 18.25
CA TRP A 80 11.47 -13.88 19.50
C TRP A 80 10.87 -14.99 20.37
N LEU A 81 9.55 -15.12 20.43
CA LEU A 81 8.88 -16.18 21.19
C LEU A 81 9.06 -17.56 20.54
N ASP A 82 9.08 -17.65 19.22
CA ASP A 82 9.33 -18.90 18.49
C ASP A 82 10.78 -19.39 18.63
N GLU A 83 11.72 -18.47 18.86
CA GLU A 83 13.13 -18.77 19.15
C GLU A 83 13.38 -19.26 20.59
N LEU A 84 12.44 -19.02 21.52
CA LEU A 84 12.60 -19.49 22.90
C LEU A 84 12.44 -21.02 22.98
N PRO A 85 13.30 -21.73 23.73
CA PRO A 85 13.11 -23.15 23.97
C PRO A 85 11.78 -23.37 24.68
N ARG A 86 10.82 -23.97 23.96
CA ARG A 86 9.53 -24.35 24.54
C ARG A 86 9.80 -25.27 25.72
N LYS A 87 9.50 -24.80 26.94
CA LYS A 87 9.49 -25.66 28.13
C LYS A 87 8.52 -26.80 27.82
N LYS A 88 9.05 -28.02 27.71
CA LYS A 88 8.22 -29.23 27.70
C LYS A 88 7.45 -29.23 29.02
N LEU A 89 6.14 -29.01 28.92
CA LEU A 89 5.21 -29.30 30.01
C LEU A 89 5.25 -30.80 30.33
#